data_AF-M5S5Q0-F1
#
_entry.id   AF-M5S5Q0-F1
#
_cell.length_a   1.000
_cell.length_b   1.000
_cell.length_c   1.000
_cell.angle_alpha   90.00
_cell.angle_beta   90.00
_cell.angle_gamma   90.00
#
_symmetry.space_group_name_H-M   'P 1'
#
loop_
_entity.id
_entity.type
_entity.pdbx_description
1 polymer ?
#
loop_
_entity_poly.entity_id
_entity_poly.type
_entity_poly.pdbx_seq_one_letter_code
_entity_poly.pdbx_strand_id
1 'polypeptide(L)'
;MIADRNSPTNVWLRENPLVISLVAGVLGIALVYFGVVGLKTGATKDKYGNEVTGGVAVLSSVARLIGGIGAIGVAVYVAIFGVW
;
A
#
# COMPACT_ATOMS: atom_id res chain seq x y z
N MET A 1 -10.89 -9.68 -17.25
CA MET A 1 -9.58 -9.46 -17.87
C MET A 1 -8.53 -9.72 -16.79
N ILE A 2 -8.19 -11.00 -16.55
CA ILE A 2 -7.06 -11.35 -15.68
C ILE A 2 -5.85 -10.78 -16.40
N ALA A 3 -5.22 -9.75 -15.82
CA ALA A 3 -4.08 -9.07 -16.41
C ALA A 3 -3.15 -10.12 -17.02
N ASP A 4 -2.92 -9.99 -18.33
CA ASP A 4 -2.32 -11.01 -19.17
C ASP A 4 -1.05 -11.52 -18.51
N ARG A 5 -1.10 -12.76 -17.98
CA ARG A 5 -0.01 -13.37 -17.20
C ARG A 5 1.30 -13.40 -18.01
N ASN A 6 1.15 -13.35 -19.34
CA ASN A 6 2.23 -13.39 -20.32
C ASN A 6 2.60 -11.99 -20.84
N SER A 7 2.03 -10.91 -20.30
CA SER A 7 2.46 -9.56 -20.68
C SER A 7 3.95 -9.37 -20.33
N PRO A 8 4.73 -8.69 -21.19
CA PRO A 8 6.16 -8.46 -20.94
C PRO A 8 6.45 -7.84 -19.57
N THR A 9 5.58 -6.95 -19.10
CA THR A 9 5.69 -6.32 -17.78
C THR A 9 5.56 -7.32 -16.65
N ASN A 10 4.60 -8.25 -16.70
CA ASN A 10 4.40 -9.25 -15.66
C ASN A 10 5.55 -10.26 -15.61
N VAL A 11 6.10 -10.62 -16.78
CA VAL A 11 7.29 -11.49 -16.87
C VAL A 11 8.49 -10.78 -16.24
N TRP A 12 8.74 -9.53 -16.60
CA TRP A 12 9.85 -8.75 -16.04
C TRP A 12 9.72 -8.56 -14.53
N LEU A 13 8.51 -8.32 -14.02
CA LEU A 13 8.25 -8.19 -12.58
C LEU A 13 8.51 -9.51 -11.83
N ARG A 14 8.24 -10.66 -12.45
CA ARG A 14 8.60 -11.98 -11.90
C ARG A 14 10.11 -12.20 -11.85
N GLU A 15 10.83 -11.73 -12.85
CA GLU A 15 12.30 -11.78 -12.89
C GLU A 15 12.95 -10.79 -11.91
N ASN A 16 12.23 -9.72 -11.53
CA ASN A 16 12.73 -8.66 -10.65
C ASN A 16 11.84 -8.50 -9.40
N PRO A 17 11.74 -9.53 -8.55
CA PRO A 17 10.82 -9.54 -7.41
C PRO A 17 11.10 -8.41 -6.40
N LEU A 18 12.36 -7.98 -6.29
CA LEU A 18 12.76 -6.86 -5.44
C LEU A 18 12.09 -5.54 -5.82
N VAL A 19 11.75 -5.34 -7.10
CA VAL A 19 11.05 -4.13 -7.54
C VAL A 19 9.63 -4.11 -6.99
N ILE A 20 8.93 -5.25 -7.03
CA ILE A 20 7.60 -5.38 -6.41
C ILE A 20 7.70 -5.17 -4.91
N SER A 21 8.69 -5.79 -4.26
CA SER A 21 8.91 -5.62 -2.83
C SER A 21 9.16 -4.15 -2.48
N LEU A 22 9.98 -3.44 -3.24
CA LEU A 22 10.31 -2.05 -2.99
C LEU A 22 9.07 -1.16 -3.12
N VAL A 23 8.30 -1.32 -4.21
CA VAL A 23 7.09 -0.54 -4.46
C VAL A 23 6.03 -0.82 -3.40
N ALA A 24 5.76 -2.10 -3.10
CA ALA A 24 4.81 -2.48 -2.06
C ALA A 24 5.25 -1.98 -0.67
N GLY A 25 6.54 -2.04 -0.37
CA GLY A 25 7.11 -1.57 0.89
C GLY A 25 6.98 -0.06 1.06
N VAL A 26 7.35 0.72 0.05
CA VAL A 26 7.23 2.20 0.06
C VAL A 26 5.77 2.63 0.20
N LEU A 27 4.86 2.03 -0.58
CA LEU A 27 3.44 2.32 -0.48
C LEU A 27 2.87 1.91 0.88
N GLY A 28 3.27 0.76 1.39
CA GLY A 28 2.86 0.27 2.69
C GLY A 28 3.28 1.20 3.83
N ILE A 29 4.55 1.62 3.85
CA ILE A 29 5.08 2.57 4.83
C ILE A 29 4.35 3.92 4.73
N ALA A 30 4.13 4.43 3.52
CA ALA A 30 3.42 5.69 3.33
C ALA A 30 1.98 5.61 3.87
N LEU A 31 1.27 4.52 3.58
CA LEU A 31 -0.09 4.29 4.09
C LEU A 31 -0.12 4.20 5.62
N VAL A 32 0.81 3.46 6.23
CA VAL A 32 0.93 3.41 7.70
C VAL A 32 1.19 4.80 8.25
N TYR A 33 2.13 5.55 7.68
CA TYR A 33 2.45 6.92 8.12
C TYR A 33 1.22 7.82 8.09
N PHE A 34 0.52 7.91 6.96
CA PHE A 34 -0.68 8.73 6.84
C PHE A 34 -1.84 8.25 7.72
N GLY A 35 -1.98 6.95 7.91
CA GLY A 35 -2.95 6.38 8.85
C GLY A 35 -2.65 6.77 10.31
N VAL A 36 -1.40 6.65 10.76
CA VAL A 36 -1.01 7.08 12.11
C VAL A 36 -1.21 8.58 12.30
N VAL A 37 -0.79 9.40 11.33
CA VAL A 37 -0.98 10.86 11.40
C VAL A 37 -2.46 11.20 11.47
N GLY A 38 -3.29 10.63 10.59
CA GLY A 38 -4.73 10.90 10.56
C GLY A 38 -5.47 10.47 11.83
N LEU A 39 -5.04 9.39 12.49
CA LEU A 39 -5.57 9.00 13.80
C LEU A 39 -5.16 9.97 14.91
N LYS A 40 -3.92 10.47 14.88
CA LYS A 40 -3.42 11.42 15.89
C LYS A 40 -4.07 12.79 15.78
N THR A 41 -4.32 13.27 14.57
CA THR A 41 -4.90 14.59 14.32
C THR A 41 -6.43 14.57 14.31
N GLY A 42 -7.06 13.41 14.12
CA GLY A 42 -8.50 13.31 13.87
C GLY A 42 -8.93 13.91 12.51
N ALA A 43 -7.95 14.19 11.65
CA ALA A 43 -8.11 14.86 10.36
C ALA A 43 -7.22 14.20 9.31
N THR A 44 -7.74 14.00 8.10
CA THR A 44 -7.00 13.39 7.00
C THR A 44 -7.38 14.04 5.68
N LYS A 45 -6.55 13.88 4.64
CA LYS A 45 -6.91 14.28 3.28
C LYS A 45 -7.59 13.17 2.51
N ASP A 46 -8.55 13.52 1.67
CA ASP A 46 -9.09 12.63 0.64
C ASP A 46 -8.15 12.56 -0.59
N LYS A 47 -8.55 11.80 -1.61
CA LYS A 47 -7.81 11.65 -2.88
C LYS A 47 -7.73 12.94 -3.71
N TYR A 48 -8.55 13.94 -3.40
CA TYR A 48 -8.58 15.24 -4.07
C TYR A 48 -7.87 16.31 -3.24
N GLY A 49 -7.32 15.95 -2.07
CA GLY A 49 -6.62 16.86 -1.17
C GLY A 49 -7.52 17.62 -0.20
N ASN A 50 -8.83 17.35 -0.20
CA ASN A 50 -9.76 17.98 0.75
C ASN A 50 -9.55 17.40 2.14
N GLU A 51 -9.62 18.26 3.16
CA GLU A 51 -9.59 17.81 4.55
C GLU A 51 -10.92 17.16 4.94
N VAL A 52 -10.81 15.97 5.53
CA VAL A 52 -11.90 15.19 6.09
C VAL A 52 -11.62 15.07 7.58
N THR A 53 -12.61 15.36 8.40
CA THR A 53 -12.51 15.35 9.86
C THR A 53 -13.54 14.42 10.49
N GLY A 54 -13.39 14.15 11.79
CA GLY A 54 -14.34 13.36 12.57
C GLY A 54 -14.30 11.86 12.27
N GLY A 55 -15.44 11.17 12.41
CA GLY A 55 -15.50 9.71 12.32
C GLY A 55 -15.03 9.13 10.98
N VAL A 56 -15.27 9.85 9.88
CA VAL A 56 -14.83 9.44 8.54
C VAL A 56 -13.29 9.52 8.42
N ALA A 57 -12.68 10.52 9.04
CA ALA A 57 -11.23 10.66 9.06
C ALA A 57 -10.57 9.49 9.80
N VAL A 58 -11.15 9.11 10.95
CA VAL A 58 -10.69 7.95 11.74
C VAL A 58 -10.83 6.66 10.94
N LEU A 59 -12.00 6.38 10.36
CA LEU A 59 -12.24 5.16 9.58
C LEU A 59 -11.28 5.03 8.39
N SER A 60 -11.09 6.11 7.64
CA SER A 60 -10.16 6.08 6.50
C SER A 60 -8.71 5.89 6.95
N SER A 61 -8.32 6.43 8.12
CA SER A 61 -6.99 6.26 8.69
C SER A 61 -6.75 4.82 9.18
N VAL A 62 -7.76 4.18 9.77
CA VAL A 62 -7.72 2.74 10.10
C VAL A 62 -7.59 1.89 8.84
N ALA A 63 -8.36 2.19 7.79
CA ALA A 63 -8.26 1.47 6.52
C ALA A 63 -6.85 1.58 5.91
N ARG A 64 -6.22 2.77 5.97
CA ARG A 64 -4.83 2.96 5.53
C ARG A 64 -3.84 2.16 6.37
N LEU A 65 -4.04 2.07 7.68
CA LEU A 65 -3.18 1.24 8.53
C LEU A 65 -3.25 -0.24 8.14
N ILE A 66 -4.46 -0.78 8.01
CA ILE A 66 -4.66 -2.19 7.64
C ILE A 66 -4.07 -2.45 6.24
N GLY A 67 -4.38 -1.60 5.27
CA GLY A 67 -3.83 -1.71 3.91
C GLY A 67 -2.32 -1.57 3.88
N GLY A 68 -1.76 -0.66 4.68
CA GLY A 68 -0.33 -0.43 4.79
C GLY A 68 0.41 -1.63 5.39
N ILE A 69 -0.10 -2.20 6.48
CA ILE A 69 0.43 -3.43 7.08
C ILE A 69 0.35 -4.59 6.08
N GLY A 70 -0.77 -4.73 5.38
CA GLY A 70 -0.93 -5.74 4.33
C GLY A 70 0.10 -5.59 3.20
N ALA A 71 0.31 -4.37 2.71
CA ALA A 71 1.29 -4.08 1.67
C ALA A 71 2.74 -4.34 2.13
N ILE A 72 3.08 -4.01 3.39
CA ILE A 72 4.38 -4.36 3.98
C ILE A 72 4.52 -5.89 4.07
N GLY A 73 3.47 -6.60 4.49
CA GLY A 73 3.46 -8.06 4.53
C GLY A 73 3.72 -8.68 3.15
N VAL A 74 3.08 -8.16 2.10
CA VAL A 74 3.34 -8.58 0.71
C VAL A 74 4.76 -8.24 0.29
N ALA A 75 5.27 -7.06 0.63
CA ALA A 75 6.65 -6.68 0.31
C ALA A 75 7.66 -7.66 0.91
N VAL A 76 7.55 -7.92 2.22
CA VAL A 76 8.39 -8.88 2.94
C VAL A 76 8.26 -10.28 2.35
N TYR A 77 7.03 -10.70 2.04
CA TYR A 77 6.79 -11.99 1.43
C TYR A 77 7.53 -12.14 0.09
N VAL A 78 7.35 -11.16 -0.80
CA VAL A 78 7.95 -11.18 -2.14
C VAL A 78 9.48 -11.06 -2.06
N ALA A 79 10.02 -10.31 -1.11
CA ALA A 79 11.47 -10.23 -0.89
C ALA A 79 12.09 -11.58 -0.50
N ILE A 80 11.37 -12.40 0.27
CA ILE A 80 11.87 -13.67 0.81
C ILE A 80 11.61 -14.83 -0.16
N PHE A 81 10.40 -14.90 -0.71
CA PHE A 81 9.91 -16.06 -1.47
C PHE A 81 9.81 -15.82 -2.98
N GLY A 82 10.00 -14.59 -3.44
CA GLY A 82 9.87 -14.21 -4.85
C GLY A 82 8.42 -14.03 -5.30
N VAL A 83 8.23 -13.97 -6.63
CA VAL A 83 6.93 -13.78 -7.28
C VAL A 83 6.62 -15.01 -8.13
N TRP A 84 5.42 -15.54 -7.99
CA TRP A 84 4.90 -16.73 -8.69
C TRP A 84 4.23 -16.43 -10.04
#